data_AF-A0A9E8N7R3-F1
#
_entry.id   AF-A0A9E8N7R3-F1
#
_cell.length_a   1.000
_cell.length_b   1.000
_cell.length_c   1.000
_cell.angle_alpha   90.00
_cell.angle_beta   90.00
_cell.angle_gamma   90.00
#
_symmetry.space_group_name_H-M   'P 1'
#
loop_
_entity.id
_entity.type
_entity.pdbx_description
1 polymer ?
#
loop_
_entity_poly.entity_id
_entity_poly.type
_entity_poly.pdbx_seq_one_letter_code
_entity_poly.pdbx_strand_id
1 'polypeptide(L)'
;MQTLTNEGSVDSNANSVNPTNDARHASNVSTPLTQSQAEFWYLVECQGCKELANSLKMIHNLALYHSDIPFDTAEKSALFDLKVLWEGFEKMGAKV
;
A
#
# COMPACT_ATOMS: atom_id res chain seq x y z
N MET A 1 -14.78 61.59 -43.64
CA MET A 1 -16.16 61.18 -43.98
C MET A 1 -16.12 59.71 -44.40
N GLN A 2 -17.07 58.91 -43.87
CA GLN A 2 -17.80 57.75 -44.44
C GLN A 2 -17.23 57.09 -45.73
N THR A 3 -17.21 55.77 -45.95
CA THR A 3 -18.03 54.64 -45.39
C THR A 3 -17.48 53.28 -45.85
N LEU A 4 -17.89 52.25 -45.10
CA LEU A 4 -17.79 50.80 -45.29
C LEU A 4 -18.44 50.26 -46.57
N THR A 5 -17.99 49.07 -47.03
CA THR A 5 -18.81 47.84 -47.28
C THR A 5 -17.85 46.63 -47.44
N ASN A 6 -17.88 45.61 -46.56
CA ASN A 6 -18.58 44.30 -46.72
C ASN A 6 -18.02 43.49 -47.92
N GLU A 7 -17.60 42.22 -47.86
CA GLU A 7 -18.22 41.00 -47.31
C GLU A 7 -17.18 39.85 -47.26
N GLY A 8 -17.40 38.80 -46.46
CA GLY A 8 -16.70 37.52 -46.69
C GLY A 8 -16.55 36.60 -45.48
N SER A 9 -17.57 35.79 -45.24
CA SER A 9 -17.60 34.60 -44.37
C SER A 9 -16.39 33.67 -44.53
N VAL A 10 -15.77 33.20 -43.43
CA VAL A 10 -15.32 31.81 -43.24
C VAL A 10 -15.29 31.48 -41.73
N ASP A 11 -16.09 30.48 -41.37
CA ASP A 11 -16.10 29.79 -40.08
C ASP A 11 -14.68 29.39 -39.63
N SER A 12 -14.28 29.82 -38.44
CA SER A 12 -13.21 29.15 -37.69
C SER A 12 -13.81 28.64 -36.40
N ASN A 13 -14.51 27.50 -36.53
CA ASN A 13 -14.82 26.60 -35.45
C ASN A 13 -13.50 26.23 -34.76
N ALA A 14 -13.18 26.96 -33.68
CA ALA A 14 -12.08 26.63 -32.80
C ALA A 14 -12.46 25.31 -32.13
N ASN A 15 -12.08 24.20 -32.77
CA ASN A 15 -12.08 22.88 -32.16
C ASN A 15 -11.30 23.00 -30.86
N SER A 16 -12.03 23.09 -29.76
CA SER A 16 -11.54 22.96 -28.39
C SER A 16 -10.82 21.62 -28.32
N VAL A 17 -9.50 21.66 -28.49
CA VAL A 17 -8.63 20.51 -28.35
C VAL A 17 -8.81 20.08 -26.90
N ASN A 18 -9.53 18.97 -26.75
CA ASN A 18 -9.68 18.18 -25.54
C ASN A 18 -8.40 18.29 -24.69
N PRO A 19 -8.45 18.72 -23.41
CA PRO A 19 -7.27 18.70 -22.57
C PRO A 19 -6.82 17.26 -22.53
N THR A 20 -5.74 16.97 -23.26
CA THR A 20 -5.10 15.68 -23.27
C THR A 20 -4.63 15.52 -21.85
N ASN A 21 -5.35 14.71 -21.07
CA ASN A 21 -5.03 14.42 -19.69
C ASN A 21 -3.62 13.82 -19.71
N ASP A 22 -2.62 14.65 -19.39
CA ASP A 22 -1.21 14.29 -19.51
C ASP A 22 -0.90 13.22 -18.45
N ALA A 23 -1.13 11.97 -18.82
CA ALA A 23 -0.90 10.80 -18.00
C ALA A 23 0.58 10.58 -17.68
N ARG A 24 1.50 11.40 -18.23
CA ARG A 24 2.94 11.34 -17.93
C ARG A 24 3.28 11.75 -16.50
N HIS A 25 2.34 12.39 -15.80
CA HIS A 25 2.47 12.73 -14.38
C HIS A 25 1.78 11.75 -13.43
N ALA A 26 1.11 10.71 -13.94
CA ALA A 26 0.65 9.59 -13.10
C ALA A 26 1.81 8.63 -12.78
N SER A 27 2.98 9.19 -12.43
CA SER A 27 3.98 8.45 -11.69
C SER A 27 3.37 8.25 -10.31
N ASN A 28 2.85 7.05 -10.07
CA ASN A 28 2.45 6.61 -8.74
C ASN A 28 3.70 6.58 -7.88
N VAL A 29 4.14 7.76 -7.40
CA VAL A 29 5.18 7.89 -6.39
C VAL A 29 4.63 7.12 -5.20
N SER A 30 5.16 5.92 -4.98
CA SER A 30 4.83 5.12 -3.81
C SER A 30 4.95 6.03 -2.60
N THR A 31 3.87 6.17 -1.83
CA THR A 31 3.89 6.94 -0.59
C THR A 31 5.11 6.50 0.21
N PRO A 32 6.04 7.42 0.53
CA PRO A 32 7.20 7.08 1.32
C PRO A 32 6.78 6.41 2.61
N LEU A 33 7.51 5.37 3.02
CA LEU A 33 7.28 4.74 4.31
C LEU A 33 7.46 5.79 5.41
N THR A 34 6.64 5.68 6.45
CA THR A 34 6.93 6.40 7.69
C THR A 34 8.23 5.88 8.29
N GLN A 35 8.88 6.68 9.12
CA GLN A 35 10.10 6.29 9.81
C GLN A 35 9.94 4.94 10.54
N SER A 36 8.83 4.76 11.26
CA SER A 36 8.51 3.52 11.98
C SER A 36 8.35 2.31 11.06
N GLN A 37 7.78 2.49 9.86
CA GLN A 37 7.64 1.42 8.87
C GLN A 37 9.00 1.02 8.29
N ALA A 38 9.87 2.00 8.02
CA ALA A 38 11.22 1.75 7.52
C ALA A 38 12.10 1.04 8.57
N GLU A 39 12.03 1.46 9.83
CA GLU A 39 12.72 0.80 10.95
C GLU A 39 12.23 -0.64 11.15
N PHE A 40 10.91 -0.85 11.10
CA PHE A 40 10.34 -2.18 11.15
C PHE A 40 10.82 -3.05 9.99
N TRP A 41 10.81 -2.50 8.77
CA TRP A 41 11.27 -3.22 7.59
C TRP A 41 12.73 -3.65 7.69
N TYR A 42 13.59 -2.75 8.18
CA TYR A 42 15.00 -3.04 8.43
C TYR A 42 15.19 -4.21 9.40
N LEU A 43 14.42 -4.26 10.50
CA LEU A 43 14.47 -5.38 11.45
C LEU A 43 14.04 -6.71 10.81
N VAL A 44 12.99 -6.68 9.99
CA VAL A 44 12.49 -7.87 9.28
C VAL A 44 13.54 -8.38 8.29
N GLU A 45 14.21 -7.48 7.56
CA GLU A 45 15.29 -7.84 6.64
C GLU A 45 16.51 -8.40 7.38
N CYS A 46 16.91 -7.81 8.52
CA CYS A 46 18.05 -8.28 9.30
C CYS A 46 17.82 -9.67 9.93
N GLN A 47 16.61 -9.92 10.46
CA GLN A 47 16.32 -11.16 11.17
C GLN A 47 15.93 -12.31 10.24
N GLY A 48 15.36 -11.99 9.08
CA GLY A 48 14.83 -12.96 8.13
C GLY A 48 13.34 -13.25 8.34
N CYS A 49 12.58 -13.21 7.24
CA CYS A 49 11.14 -13.43 7.26
C CYS A 49 10.76 -14.83 7.80
N LYS A 50 11.55 -15.85 7.47
CA LYS A 50 11.28 -17.24 7.86
C LYS A 50 11.47 -17.43 9.37
N GLU A 51 12.56 -16.89 9.91
CA GLU A 51 12.95 -16.96 11.31
C GLU A 51 11.92 -16.23 12.17
N LEU A 52 11.48 -15.05 11.72
CA LEU A 52 10.46 -14.27 12.39
C LEU A 52 9.10 -14.98 12.35
N ALA A 53 8.68 -15.52 11.20
CA ALA A 53 7.44 -16.28 11.08
C ALA A 53 7.41 -17.49 12.04
N ASN A 54 8.49 -18.26 12.07
CA ASN A 54 8.61 -19.43 12.96
C ASN A 54 8.56 -19.02 14.44
N SER A 55 9.21 -17.91 14.80
CA SER A 55 9.22 -17.40 16.17
C SER A 55 7.82 -17.00 16.64
N LEU A 56 7.07 -16.28 15.80
CA LEU A 56 5.69 -15.88 16.13
C LEU A 56 4.74 -17.08 16.22
N LYS A 57 4.87 -18.05 15.30
CA LYS A 57 4.10 -19.30 15.34
C LYS A 57 4.37 -20.10 16.61
N MET A 58 5.62 -20.14 17.07
CA MET A 58 6.00 -20.79 18.32
C MET A 58 5.32 -20.13 19.53
N ILE A 59 5.40 -18.80 19.63
CA ILE A 59 4.77 -18.03 20.73
C ILE A 59 3.25 -18.23 20.72
N HIS A 60 2.62 -18.19 19.55
CA HIS A 60 1.18 -18.43 19.41
C HIS A 60 0.78 -19.82 19.89
N ASN A 61 1.49 -20.86 19.46
CA ASN A 61 1.20 -22.23 19.89
C ASN A 61 1.46 -22.42 21.39
N LEU A 62 2.50 -21.76 21.93
CA LEU A 62 2.77 -21.76 23.36
C LEU A 62 1.61 -21.16 24.15
N ALA A 63 1.12 -20.00 23.74
CA ALA A 63 -0.06 -19.40 24.34
C ALA A 63 -1.27 -20.34 24.21
N LEU A 64 -1.58 -20.80 23.00
CA LEU A 64 -2.83 -21.52 22.74
C LEU A 64 -2.91 -22.90 23.41
N TYR A 65 -1.78 -23.63 23.51
CA TYR A 65 -1.77 -25.03 23.95
C TYR A 65 -1.07 -25.28 25.28
N HIS A 66 -0.26 -24.34 25.76
CA HIS A 66 0.54 -24.52 26.97
C HIS A 66 0.26 -23.45 28.04
N SER A 67 -0.72 -22.57 27.81
CA SER A 67 -1.24 -21.67 28.84
C SER A 67 -2.45 -22.31 29.52
N ASP A 68 -2.43 -22.35 30.86
CA ASP A 68 -3.61 -22.69 31.67
C ASP A 68 -4.58 -21.50 31.82
N ILE A 69 -4.26 -20.35 31.22
CA ILE A 69 -5.01 -19.10 31.33
C ILE A 69 -6.05 -19.04 30.19
N PRO A 70 -7.35 -18.89 30.51
CA PRO A 70 -8.38 -18.73 29.49
C PRO A 70 -8.29 -17.35 28.81
N PHE A 71 -8.53 -17.33 27.50
CA PHE A 71 -8.43 -16.11 26.70
C PHE A 71 -9.72 -15.29 26.67
N ASP A 72 -9.59 -14.00 26.96
CA ASP A 72 -10.62 -13.00 26.70
C ASP A 72 -10.67 -12.61 25.20
N THR A 73 -11.54 -11.66 24.88
CA THR A 73 -11.72 -11.19 23.50
C THR A 73 -10.49 -10.45 22.96
N ALA A 74 -9.81 -9.67 23.79
CA ALA A 74 -8.64 -8.90 23.40
C ALA A 74 -7.46 -9.83 23.11
N GLU A 75 -7.26 -10.85 23.97
CA GLU A 75 -6.21 -11.85 23.81
C GLU A 75 -6.45 -12.72 22.57
N LYS A 76 -7.70 -13.08 22.28
CA LYS A 76 -8.05 -13.78 21.02
C LYS A 76 -7.76 -12.92 19.79
N SER A 77 -8.04 -11.61 19.85
CA SER A 77 -7.70 -10.69 18.77
C SER A 77 -6.19 -10.62 18.57
N ALA A 78 -5.42 -10.50 19.65
CA ALA A 78 -3.96 -10.45 19.58
C ALA A 78 -3.36 -11.74 19.00
N LEU A 79 -3.89 -12.92 19.35
CA LEU A 79 -3.47 -14.19 18.75
C LEU A 79 -3.82 -14.26 17.26
N PHE A 80 -4.96 -13.71 16.86
CA PHE A 80 -5.33 -13.62 15.46
C PHE A 80 -4.41 -12.66 14.68
N ASP A 81 -4.10 -11.48 15.23
CA ASP A 81 -3.17 -10.52 14.62
C ASP A 81 -1.76 -11.12 14.48
N LEU A 82 -1.31 -11.86 15.49
CA LEU A 82 -0.05 -12.60 15.47
C LEU A 82 -0.03 -13.62 14.32
N LYS A 83 -1.15 -14.31 14.09
CA LYS A 83 -1.34 -15.23 12.96
C LYS A 83 -1.23 -14.53 11.62
N VAL A 84 -1.97 -13.45 11.43
CA VAL A 84 -1.94 -12.67 10.19
C VAL A 84 -0.52 -12.16 9.92
N LEU A 85 0.20 -11.73 10.97
CA LEU A 85 1.55 -11.22 10.85
C LEU A 85 2.55 -12.30 10.38
N TRP A 86 2.56 -13.50 10.97
CA TRP A 86 3.49 -14.54 10.51
C TRP A 86 3.14 -15.06 9.11
N GLU A 87 1.86 -15.14 8.74
CA GLU A 87 1.45 -15.52 7.38
C GLU A 87 1.92 -14.46 6.36
N GLY A 88 1.94 -13.19 6.77
CA GLY A 88 2.55 -12.11 6.02
C GLY A 88 4.05 -12.37 5.78
N PHE A 89 4.79 -12.71 6.84
CA PHE A 89 6.21 -13.05 6.72
C PHE A 89 6.48 -14.29 5.86
N GLU A 90 5.68 -15.35 6.00
CA GLU A 90 5.80 -16.55 5.15
C GLU A 90 5.63 -16.19 3.66
N LYS A 91 4.64 -15.35 3.32
CA LYS A 91 4.41 -14.88 1.94
C LYS A 91 5.54 -13.99 1.43
N MET A 92 6.17 -13.19 2.28
CA MET A 92 7.31 -12.36 1.90
C MET A 92 8.57 -13.19 1.69
N GLY A 93 8.83 -14.18 2.56
CA GLY A 93 9.95 -15.11 2.41
C GLY A 93 9.83 -16.08 1.22
N ALA A 94 8.61 -16.41 0.80
CA ALA A 94 8.34 -17.28 -0.35
C ALA A 94 8.56 -16.60 -1.72
N LYS A 95 8.72 -15.27 -1.75
CA LYS A 95 8.93 -14.48 -2.98
C LYS A 95 10.41 -14.27 -3.33
N VAL A 96 11.32 -14.88 -2.58
CA VAL A 96 12.78 -14.80 -2.77
C VAL A 96 13.29 -15.92 -3.67
#